data_AF-K4GMD7-F1
#
_entry.id   AF-K4GMD7-F1
#
_cell.length_a   1.000
_cell.length_b   1.000
_cell.length_c   1.000
_cell.angle_alpha   90.00
_cell.angle_beta   90.00
_cell.angle_gamma   90.00
#
_symmetry.space_group_name_H-M   'P 1'
#
loop_
_entity.id
_entity.type
_entity.pdbx_description
1 polymer ?
#
loop_
_entity_poly.entity_id
_entity_poly.type
_entity_poly.pdbx_seq_one_letter_code
_entity_poly.pdbx_strand_id
1 'polypeptide(L)'
;LLLPLNLGGHKWAVMLTSLMLFLITLNMLGLLPYTFTPTTQLSLNMGLAVPLWLATVIIGMRNQPTAALGHLLPEGTPVPLIPVLIVIETISLFIRPLALGVRLTANLTAGHLLIQLIATAAFVLLPLMPTVTILTALVLFLLTLLEIAVAMIQAYVFVLLLSLYLQENV
;
A
#
# COMPACT_ATOMS: atom_id res chain seq x y z
N LEU A 1 0.18 8.80 -17.22
CA LEU A 1 0.47 8.53 -15.80
C LEU A 1 0.44 9.79 -14.93
N LEU A 2 0.81 10.97 -15.45
CA LEU A 2 0.48 12.29 -14.88
C LEU A 2 -0.60 13.00 -15.73
N LEU A 3 -1.77 12.38 -15.89
CA LEU A 3 -2.90 13.08 -16.50
C LEU A 3 -3.62 13.88 -15.41
N PRO A 4 -4.05 15.12 -15.70
CA PRO A 4 -4.83 15.90 -14.75
C PRO A 4 -6.10 15.13 -14.37
N LEU A 5 -6.42 15.13 -13.07
CA LEU A 5 -7.64 14.52 -12.55
C LEU A 5 -8.87 15.05 -13.30
N ASN A 6 -9.80 14.14 -13.63
CA ASN A 6 -11.09 14.51 -14.21
C ASN A 6 -11.83 15.48 -13.26
N LEU A 7 -12.68 16.37 -13.78
CA LEU A 7 -13.34 17.45 -13.01
C LEU A 7 -14.10 16.95 -11.77
N GLY A 8 -14.62 15.71 -11.81
CA GLY A 8 -15.26 15.05 -10.66
C GLY A 8 -14.28 14.61 -9.56
N GLY A 9 -13.04 14.28 -9.91
CA GLY A 9 -11.98 13.83 -9.01
C GLY A 9 -11.34 14.95 -8.17
N HIS A 10 -11.46 16.22 -8.58
CA HIS A 10 -10.93 17.35 -7.82
C HIS A 10 -11.52 17.48 -6.41
N LYS A 11 -12.79 17.06 -6.21
CA LYS A 11 -13.41 17.03 -4.87
C LYS A 11 -12.72 16.04 -3.92
N TRP A 12 -12.16 14.96 -4.48
CA TRP A 12 -11.47 13.90 -3.73
C TRP A 12 -10.01 14.25 -3.44
N ALA A 13 -9.44 15.23 -4.15
CA ALA A 13 -8.03 15.61 -4.01
C ALA A 13 -7.65 15.97 -2.57
N VAL A 14 -8.48 16.77 -1.88
CA VAL A 14 -8.21 17.16 -0.47
C VAL A 14 -8.13 15.95 0.44
N MET A 15 -9.02 14.98 0.27
CA MET A 15 -9.03 13.75 1.06
C MET A 15 -7.84 12.84 0.70
N LEU A 16 -7.49 12.70 -0.58
CA LEU A 16 -6.32 11.91 -0.98
C LEU A 16 -5.03 12.52 -0.42
N THR A 17 -4.92 13.85 -0.42
CA THR A 17 -3.75 14.54 0.16
C THR A 17 -3.67 14.41 1.68
N SER A 18 -4.80 14.47 2.39
CA SER A 18 -4.79 14.29 3.85
C SER A 18 -4.43 12.85 4.23
N LEU A 19 -4.92 11.87 3.47
CA LEU A 19 -4.60 10.46 3.66
C LEU A 19 -3.12 10.17 3.37
N MET A 20 -2.55 10.79 2.33
CA MET A 20 -1.12 10.72 2.03
C MET A 20 -0.27 11.19 3.21
N LEU A 21 -0.57 12.40 3.71
CA LEU A 21 0.15 12.99 4.85
C LEU A 21 0.02 12.12 6.10
N PHE A 22 -1.19 11.61 6.36
CA PHE A 22 -1.44 10.73 7.50
C PHE A 22 -0.65 9.41 7.44
N LEU A 23 -0.58 8.76 6.28
CA LEU A 23 0.20 7.53 6.13
C LEU A 23 1.70 7.78 6.22
N ILE A 24 2.20 8.88 5.65
CA ILE A 24 3.62 9.26 5.77
C ILE A 24 3.98 9.49 7.24
N THR A 25 3.17 10.26 7.99
CA THR A 25 3.49 10.55 9.39
C THR A 25 3.45 9.30 10.25
N LEU A 26 2.45 8.41 10.08
CA LEU A 26 2.39 7.16 10.82
C LEU A 26 3.55 6.21 10.49
N ASN A 27 3.92 6.07 9.22
CA ASN A 27 5.01 5.19 8.83
C ASN A 27 6.36 5.72 9.32
N MET A 28 6.59 7.05 9.27
CA MET A 28 7.82 7.67 9.78
C MET A 28 7.92 7.61 11.30
N LEU A 29 6.82 7.91 12.01
CA LEU A 29 6.81 7.85 13.47
C LEU A 29 7.07 6.41 13.96
N GLY A 30 6.61 5.43 13.19
CA GLY A 30 6.81 4.03 13.51
C GLY A 30 8.22 3.47 13.28
N LEU A 31 9.07 4.18 12.54
CA LEU A 31 10.47 3.78 12.38
C LEU A 31 11.34 4.22 13.57
N LEU A 32 10.80 5.02 14.50
CA LEU A 32 11.53 5.46 15.68
C LEU A 32 11.72 4.29 16.67
N PRO A 33 12.93 4.13 17.23
CA PRO A 33 13.20 3.06 18.18
C PRO A 33 12.30 3.21 19.42
N TYR A 34 11.83 2.09 19.94
CA TYR A 34 10.93 1.99 21.11
C TYR A 34 9.52 2.56 20.93
N THR A 35 9.11 2.90 19.71
CA THR A 35 7.72 3.26 19.42
C THR A 35 6.91 2.03 19.01
N PHE A 36 5.69 1.91 19.54
CA PHE A 36 4.75 0.92 19.04
C PHE A 36 4.12 1.45 17.75
N THR A 37 4.22 0.68 16.66
CA THR A 37 3.73 1.07 15.34
C THR A 37 2.30 0.57 15.14
N PRO A 38 1.26 1.43 15.22
CA PRO A 38 -0.11 1.00 14.95
C PRO A 38 -0.30 0.50 13.50
N THR A 39 0.60 0.87 12.58
CA THR A 39 0.61 0.44 11.16
C THR A 39 1.09 -1.00 10.94
N THR A 40 1.69 -1.66 11.93
CA THR A 40 2.00 -3.10 11.85
C THR A 40 0.79 -3.98 12.10
N GLN A 41 -0.24 -3.45 12.76
CA GLN A 41 -1.50 -4.15 12.92
C GLN A 41 -2.28 -4.09 11.61
N LEU A 42 -2.46 -5.25 10.99
CA LEU A 42 -3.30 -5.41 9.79
C LEU A 42 -4.71 -4.86 9.98
N SER A 43 -5.24 -4.90 11.21
CA SER A 43 -6.53 -4.32 11.57
C SER A 43 -6.64 -2.83 11.21
N LEU A 44 -5.62 -2.02 11.53
CA LEU A 44 -5.65 -0.58 11.28
C LEU A 44 -5.58 -0.28 9.77
N ASN A 45 -4.66 -0.93 9.07
CA ASN A 45 -4.49 -0.71 7.63
C ASN A 45 -5.69 -1.22 6.82
N MET A 46 -6.27 -2.36 7.20
CA MET A 46 -7.52 -2.84 6.59
C MET A 46 -8.71 -1.96 6.95
N GLY A 47 -8.76 -1.41 8.16
CA GLY A 47 -9.76 -0.43 8.60
C GLY A 47 -9.74 0.88 7.80
N LEU A 48 -8.60 1.25 7.22
CA LEU A 48 -8.50 2.39 6.30
C LEU A 48 -8.75 1.99 4.84
N ALA A 49 -8.20 0.86 4.41
CA ALA A 49 -8.27 0.43 3.00
C ALA A 49 -9.67 -0.01 2.58
N VAL A 50 -10.40 -0.75 3.42
CA VAL A 50 -11.72 -1.30 3.06
C VAL A 50 -12.79 -0.21 2.89
N PRO A 51 -12.95 0.77 3.80
CA PRO A 51 -13.95 1.83 3.60
C PRO A 51 -13.66 2.72 2.41
N LEU A 52 -12.40 3.06 2.14
CA LEU A 52 -12.02 3.86 0.98
C LEU A 52 -12.26 3.12 -0.34
N TRP A 53 -11.96 1.83 -0.38
CA TRP A 53 -12.30 1.01 -1.54
C TRP A 53 -13.81 0.86 -1.73
N LEU A 54 -14.57 0.63 -0.65
CA LEU A 54 -16.03 0.57 -0.74
C LEU A 54 -16.60 1.89 -1.27
N ALA A 55 -16.05 3.03 -0.84
CA ALA A 55 -16.45 4.33 -1.35
C ALA A 55 -16.20 4.46 -2.87
N THR A 56 -15.05 4.02 -3.39
CA THR A 56 -14.77 4.08 -4.84
C THR A 56 -15.65 3.13 -5.65
N VAL A 57 -15.97 1.94 -5.13
CA VAL A 57 -16.88 0.98 -5.77
C VAL A 57 -18.31 1.52 -5.81
N ILE A 58 -18.80 2.09 -4.70
CA ILE A 58 -20.15 2.68 -4.62
C ILE A 58 -20.28 3.86 -5.60
N ILE A 59 -19.24 4.67 -5.74
CA ILE A 59 -19.24 5.79 -6.70
C ILE A 59 -19.25 5.28 -8.14
N GLY A 60 -18.44 4.25 -8.45
CA GLY A 60 -18.43 3.62 -9.77
C GLY A 60 -19.78 3.03 -10.14
N MET A 61 -20.41 2.29 -9.22
CA MET A 61 -21.76 1.74 -9.41
C MET A 61 -22.84 2.81 -9.58
N ARG A 62 -22.70 3.96 -8.91
CA ARG A 62 -23.68 5.04 -8.95
C ARG A 62 -23.57 5.91 -10.19
N ASN A 63 -22.35 6.18 -10.67
CA ASN A 63 -22.13 7.13 -11.76
C ASN A 63 -22.30 6.47 -13.15
N GLN A 64 -21.85 5.23 -13.34
CA GLN A 64 -21.96 4.52 -14.63
C GLN A 64 -22.13 3.01 -14.43
N PRO A 65 -23.33 2.52 -14.06
CA PRO A 65 -23.56 1.08 -13.88
C PRO A 65 -23.35 0.28 -15.18
N THR A 66 -23.62 0.86 -16.34
CA THR A 66 -23.46 0.22 -17.65
C THR A 66 -22.00 0.15 -18.12
N ALA A 67 -21.17 1.15 -17.80
CA ALA A 67 -19.74 1.13 -18.11
C ALA A 67 -18.93 0.30 -17.10
N ALA A 68 -19.33 0.29 -15.82
CA ALA A 68 -18.76 -0.59 -14.79
C ALA A 68 -19.04 -2.07 -15.08
N LEU A 69 -20.24 -2.40 -15.57
CA LEU A 69 -20.57 -3.74 -16.09
C LEU A 69 -19.92 -4.01 -17.46
N GLY A 70 -19.75 -2.96 -18.29
CA GLY A 70 -19.04 -3.04 -19.57
C GLY A 70 -17.55 -3.32 -19.43
N HIS A 71 -16.89 -2.85 -18.36
CA HIS A 71 -15.49 -3.19 -18.08
C HIS A 71 -15.29 -4.68 -17.72
N LEU A 72 -16.36 -5.38 -17.31
CA LEU A 72 -16.32 -6.84 -17.12
C LEU A 72 -16.26 -7.60 -18.46
N LEU A 73 -16.57 -6.95 -19.60
CA LEU A 73 -16.46 -7.51 -20.95
C LEU A 73 -15.63 -6.57 -21.86
N PRO A 74 -14.35 -6.86 -22.12
CA PRO A 74 -13.66 -6.24 -23.23
C PRO A 74 -14.42 -6.55 -24.53
N GLU A 75 -14.74 -5.48 -25.26
CA GLU A 75 -15.38 -5.49 -26.58
C GLU A 75 -14.67 -6.50 -27.50
N GLY A 76 -15.40 -7.53 -27.95
CA GLY A 76 -14.88 -8.55 -28.87
C GLY A 76 -14.52 -9.92 -28.27
N THR A 77 -14.86 -10.20 -27.01
CA THR A 77 -14.62 -11.53 -26.42
C THR A 77 -15.61 -12.59 -26.92
N PRO A 78 -15.15 -13.79 -27.32
CA PRO A 78 -16.03 -14.86 -27.78
C PRO A 78 -16.95 -15.35 -26.65
N VAL A 79 -18.23 -15.53 -26.97
CA VAL A 79 -19.35 -15.84 -26.07
C VAL A 79 -19.06 -16.93 -24.99
N PRO A 80 -18.26 -17.98 -25.24
CA PRO A 80 -17.96 -19.00 -24.23
C PRO A 80 -17.02 -18.54 -23.09
N LEU A 81 -16.16 -17.55 -23.33
CA LEU A 81 -15.14 -17.09 -22.36
C LEU A 81 -15.65 -15.99 -21.44
N ILE A 82 -16.78 -15.36 -21.78
CA ILE A 82 -17.41 -14.28 -21.01
C ILE A 82 -17.64 -14.64 -19.53
N PRO A 83 -18.18 -15.83 -19.17
CA PRO A 83 -18.45 -16.14 -17.77
C PRO A 83 -17.18 -16.24 -16.91
N VAL A 84 -16.10 -16.79 -17.49
CA VAL A 84 -14.81 -16.92 -16.80
C VAL A 84 -14.17 -15.55 -16.61
N LEU A 85 -14.26 -14.67 -17.61
CA LEU A 85 -13.69 -13.34 -17.55
C LEU A 85 -14.34 -12.47 -16.46
N ILE A 86 -15.68 -12.54 -16.34
CA ILE A 86 -16.41 -11.82 -15.29
C ILE A 86 -15.96 -12.30 -13.90
N VAL A 87 -15.76 -13.61 -13.72
CA VAL A 87 -15.31 -14.17 -12.43
C VAL A 87 -13.90 -13.70 -12.09
N ILE A 88 -12.95 -13.69 -13.04
CA ILE A 88 -11.59 -13.22 -12.73
C ILE A 88 -11.56 -11.70 -12.47
N GLU A 89 -12.36 -10.90 -13.18
CA GLU A 89 -12.37 -9.45 -12.97
C GLU A 89 -13.02 -9.09 -11.63
N THR A 90 -14.11 -9.76 -11.25
CA THR A 90 -14.69 -9.59 -9.91
C THR A 90 -13.70 -9.97 -8.81
N ILE A 91 -12.97 -11.09 -8.94
CA ILE A 91 -11.91 -11.47 -8.01
C ILE A 91 -10.78 -10.44 -7.99
N SER A 92 -10.33 -9.94 -9.14
CA SER A 92 -9.30 -8.90 -9.28
C SER A 92 -9.70 -7.62 -8.52
N LEU A 93 -10.97 -7.22 -8.62
CA LEU A 93 -11.53 -6.06 -7.93
C LEU A 93 -11.46 -6.20 -6.40
N PHE A 94 -11.69 -7.40 -5.88
CA PHE A 94 -11.61 -7.72 -4.44
C PHE A 94 -10.17 -7.88 -3.92
N ILE A 95 -9.26 -8.46 -4.70
CA ILE A 95 -7.86 -8.67 -4.29
C ILE A 95 -7.11 -7.33 -4.19
N ARG A 96 -7.47 -6.36 -5.01
CA ARG A 96 -6.82 -5.05 -5.12
C ARG A 96 -6.69 -4.27 -3.78
N PRO A 97 -7.77 -4.01 -3.01
CA PRO A 97 -7.67 -3.36 -1.70
C PRO A 97 -6.97 -4.22 -0.66
N LEU A 98 -7.16 -5.54 -0.71
CA LEU A 98 -6.49 -6.49 0.18
C LEU A 98 -4.96 -6.43 -0.04
N ALA A 99 -4.52 -6.44 -1.30
CA ALA A 99 -3.11 -6.38 -1.67
C ALA A 99 -2.47 -5.05 -1.25
N LEU A 100 -3.20 -3.94 -1.32
CA LEU A 100 -2.75 -2.62 -0.83
C LEU A 100 -2.55 -2.61 0.70
N GLY A 101 -3.52 -3.09 1.48
CA GLY A 101 -3.42 -3.16 2.93
C GLY A 101 -2.32 -4.11 3.42
N VAL A 102 -2.23 -5.29 2.79
CA VAL A 102 -1.17 -6.28 3.07
C VAL A 102 0.21 -5.71 2.71
N ARG A 103 0.34 -4.95 1.62
CA ARG A 103 1.62 -4.36 1.21
C ARG A 103 2.18 -3.37 2.24
N LEU A 104 1.33 -2.52 2.82
CA LEU A 104 1.75 -1.58 3.86
C LEU A 104 2.20 -2.30 5.14
N THR A 105 1.43 -3.29 5.58
CA THR A 105 1.76 -4.07 6.79
C THR A 105 3.00 -4.93 6.61
N ALA A 106 3.10 -5.67 5.51
CA ALA A 106 4.18 -6.61 5.27
C ALA A 106 5.54 -5.91 5.20
N ASN A 107 5.63 -4.76 4.53
CA ASN A 107 6.89 -4.03 4.43
C ASN A 107 7.35 -3.50 5.80
N LEU A 108 6.47 -2.84 6.55
CA LEU A 108 6.84 -2.27 7.87
C LEU A 108 7.10 -3.34 8.93
N THR A 109 6.36 -4.45 8.90
CA THR A 109 6.61 -5.59 9.81
C THR A 109 7.90 -6.33 9.48
N ALA A 110 8.12 -6.67 8.21
CA ALA A 110 9.33 -7.37 7.77
C ALA A 110 10.58 -6.53 8.01
N GLY A 111 10.55 -5.24 7.70
CA GLY A 111 11.66 -4.32 7.94
C GLY A 111 12.02 -4.19 9.42
N HIS A 112 11.03 -4.00 10.30
CA HIS A 112 11.28 -3.94 11.74
C HIS A 112 11.83 -5.27 12.29
N LEU A 113 11.32 -6.42 11.83
CA LEU A 113 11.86 -7.73 12.21
C LEU A 113 13.30 -7.92 11.73
N LEU A 114 13.62 -7.46 10.52
CA LEU A 114 14.95 -7.57 9.93
C LEU A 114 15.95 -6.69 10.71
N ILE A 115 15.58 -5.45 11.05
CA ILE A 115 16.39 -4.55 11.88
C ILE A 115 16.65 -5.20 13.25
N GLN A 116 15.62 -5.78 13.89
CA GLN A 116 15.76 -6.46 15.19
C GLN A 116 16.73 -7.65 15.12
N LEU A 117 16.62 -8.48 14.08
CA LEU A 117 17.51 -9.64 13.91
C LEU A 117 18.97 -9.23 13.71
N ILE A 118 19.23 -8.20 12.91
CA ILE A 118 20.60 -7.73 12.68
C ILE A 118 21.14 -6.97 13.89
N ALA A 119 20.31 -6.21 14.61
CA ALA A 119 20.70 -5.54 15.84
C ALA A 119 21.12 -6.54 16.91
N THR A 120 20.34 -7.61 17.10
CA THR A 120 20.69 -8.68 18.06
C THR A 120 21.95 -9.45 17.63
N ALA A 121 22.11 -9.73 16.34
CA ALA A 121 23.33 -10.35 15.83
C ALA A 121 24.57 -9.46 16.05
N ALA A 122 24.46 -8.15 15.81
CA ALA A 122 25.54 -7.19 16.05
C ALA A 122 25.91 -7.11 17.54
N PHE A 123 24.91 -7.15 18.44
CA PHE A 123 25.14 -7.14 19.88
C PHE A 123 25.89 -8.40 20.37
N VAL A 124 25.53 -9.57 19.84
CA VAL A 124 26.21 -10.85 20.17
C VAL A 124 27.64 -10.91 19.60
N LEU A 125 27.86 -10.33 18.41
CA LEU A 125 29.18 -10.31 17.76
C LEU A 125 30.15 -9.30 18.40
N LEU A 126 29.64 -8.30 19.11
CA LEU A 126 30.43 -7.23 19.73
C LEU A 126 31.57 -7.76 20.64
N PRO A 127 31.33 -8.69 21.60
CA PRO A 127 32.40 -9.26 22.41
C PRO A 127 33.24 -10.32 21.69
N LEU A 128 32.73 -10.95 20.62
CA LEU A 128 33.40 -12.07 19.95
C LEU A 128 34.38 -11.59 18.88
N MET A 129 33.94 -10.74 17.96
CA MET A 129 34.67 -10.37 16.75
C MET A 129 34.41 -8.88 16.38
N PRO A 130 35.12 -7.92 17.00
CA PRO A 130 34.82 -6.49 16.85
C PRO A 130 34.94 -5.97 15.41
N THR A 131 35.81 -6.54 14.58
CA THR A 131 35.93 -6.17 13.16
C THR A 131 34.68 -6.52 12.36
N VAL A 132 34.03 -7.66 12.66
CA VAL A 132 32.78 -8.07 11.99
C VAL A 132 31.61 -7.22 12.47
N THR A 133 31.61 -6.80 13.74
CA THR A 133 30.59 -5.92 14.31
C THR A 133 30.53 -4.55 13.62
N ILE A 134 31.66 -3.99 13.20
CA ILE A 134 31.69 -2.73 12.45
C ILE A 134 30.99 -2.90 11.10
N LEU A 135 31.21 -4.02 10.42
CA LEU A 135 30.55 -4.33 9.15
C LEU A 135 29.03 -4.52 9.35
N THR A 136 28.60 -5.27 10.36
CA THR A 136 27.16 -5.48 10.62
C THR A 136 26.46 -4.19 11.06
N ALA A 137 27.14 -3.30 11.80
CA ALA A 137 26.63 -1.98 12.15
C ALA A 137 26.46 -1.07 10.92
N LEU A 138 27.40 -1.12 9.96
CA LEU A 138 27.26 -0.41 8.68
C LEU A 138 26.04 -0.93 7.90
N VAL A 139 25.85 -2.25 7.83
CA VAL A 139 24.67 -2.86 7.19
C VAL A 139 23.38 -2.41 7.87
N LEU A 140 23.34 -2.39 9.21
CA LEU A 140 22.18 -1.91 9.96
C LEU A 140 21.86 -0.44 9.62
N PHE A 141 22.88 0.41 9.53
CA PHE A 141 22.71 1.82 9.13
C PHE A 141 22.16 1.96 7.69
N LEU A 142 22.65 1.16 6.74
CA LEU A 142 22.09 1.16 5.38
C LEU A 142 20.64 0.69 5.35
N LEU A 143 20.30 -0.33 6.14
CA LEU A 143 18.95 -0.88 6.18
C LEU A 143 17.94 0.08 6.78
N THR A 144 18.29 0.84 7.81
CA THR A 144 17.38 1.88 8.34
C THR A 144 17.11 2.97 7.31
N LEU A 145 18.12 3.35 6.52
CA LEU A 145 17.95 4.31 5.42
C LEU A 145 17.03 3.74 4.32
N LEU A 146 17.21 2.47 3.96
CA LEU A 146 16.34 1.78 3.02
C LEU A 146 14.88 1.75 3.53
N GLU A 147 14.68 1.44 4.81
CA GLU A 147 13.34 1.33 5.39
C GLU A 147 12.61 2.69 5.39
N ILE A 148 13.32 3.79 5.65
CA ILE A 148 12.78 5.15 5.53
C ILE A 148 12.32 5.41 4.08
N ALA A 149 13.13 5.03 3.09
CA ALA A 149 12.75 5.19 1.68
C ALA A 149 11.52 4.35 1.33
N VAL A 150 11.46 3.09 1.77
CA VAL A 150 10.32 2.19 1.53
C VAL A 150 9.05 2.75 2.17
N ALA A 151 9.11 3.24 3.41
CA ALA A 151 7.97 3.82 4.11
C ALA A 151 7.35 5.04 3.39
N MET A 152 8.18 5.89 2.79
CA MET A 152 7.74 7.02 1.96
C MET A 152 7.09 6.55 0.65
N ILE A 153 7.74 5.62 -0.05
CA ILE A 153 7.26 5.10 -1.33
C ILE A 153 5.93 4.37 -1.16
N GLN A 154 5.74 3.61 -0.08
CA GLN A 154 4.50 2.88 0.16
C GLN A 154 3.29 3.80 0.35
N ALA A 155 3.45 4.90 1.09
CA ALA A 155 2.36 5.88 1.25
C ALA A 155 2.01 6.55 -0.09
N TYR A 156 3.02 6.86 -0.92
CA TYR A 156 2.81 7.40 -2.27
C TYR A 156 2.08 6.43 -3.19
N VAL A 157 2.53 5.16 -3.26
CA VAL A 157 1.91 4.13 -4.11
C VAL A 157 0.47 3.85 -3.68
N PHE A 158 0.17 3.90 -2.38
CA PHE A 158 -1.19 3.75 -1.88
C PHE A 158 -2.14 4.80 -2.46
N VAL A 159 -1.74 6.07 -2.40
CA VAL A 159 -2.56 7.20 -2.86
C VAL A 159 -2.65 7.23 -4.38
N LEU A 160 -1.56 6.88 -5.08
CA LEU A 160 -1.55 6.79 -6.55
C LEU A 160 -2.48 5.71 -7.07
N LEU A 161 -2.48 4.51 -6.47
CA LEU A 161 -3.41 3.45 -6.89
C LEU A 161 -4.85 3.85 -6.63
N LEU A 162 -5.13 4.46 -5.47
CA LEU A 162 -6.45 4.96 -5.14
C LEU A 162 -6.93 6.05 -6.10
N SER A 163 -6.05 6.96 -6.52
CA SER A 163 -6.41 8.01 -7.49
C SER A 163 -6.67 7.44 -8.88
N LEU A 164 -5.91 6.43 -9.32
CA LEU A 164 -6.19 5.70 -10.56
C LEU A 164 -7.55 5.00 -10.50
N TYR A 165 -7.90 4.36 -9.38
CA TYR A 165 -9.23 3.73 -9.23
C TYR A 165 -10.37 4.74 -9.22
N LEU A 166 -10.15 5.92 -8.65
CA LEU A 166 -11.12 7.01 -8.76
C LEU A 166 -11.25 7.50 -10.20
N GLN A 167 -10.18 7.51 -10.99
CA GLN A 167 -10.24 7.88 -12.41
C GLN A 167 -10.94 6.82 -13.27
N GLU A 168 -10.76 5.52 -12.95
CA GLU A 168 -11.45 4.42 -13.64
C GLU A 168 -12.96 4.42 -13.36
N ASN A 169 -13.38 4.86 -12.17
CA ASN A 169 -14.76 4.76 -11.69
C ASN A 169 -15.58 6.07 -11.77
N VAL A 170 -15.01 7.21 -12.20
CA VAL A 170 -15.68 8.53 -12.30
C VAL A 170 -15.85 8.95 -13.74
#